data_AF-A0A6P0S0I4-F1
#
_entry.id   AF-A0A6P0S0I4-F1
#
_cell.length_a   1.000
_cell.length_b   1.000
_cell.length_c   1.000
_cell.angle_alpha   90.00
_cell.angle_beta   90.00
_cell.angle_gamma   90.00
#
_symmetry.space_group_name_H-M   'P 1'
#
loop_
_entity.id
_entity.type
_entity.pdbx_description
1 polymer ?
#
loop_
_entity_poly.entity_id
_entity_poly.type
_entity_poly.pdbx_seq_one_letter_code
_entity_poly.pdbx_strand_id
1 'polypeptide(L)'
;LDPEAQGLLCLEEPENGIHPERIPKILRLLQDIATDVEEPVERDNPLRQVVVNTHSPAVVQQVPEDSLLVAELKEEKMDSGQRFKRVCFSCLSDTWRHKAPEGISSVSMGKLLAYLNPVLTEESETDSNRNWEASQSSQRTQPKKRRVVDREDIQPLIPGFPREWV
;
A
#
# COMPACT_ATOMS: atom_id res chain seq x y z
N LEU A 1 -26.35 11.50 -8.32
CA LEU A 1 -25.46 12.21 -7.36
C LEU A 1 -25.95 13.63 -7.28
N ASP A 2 -26.09 14.16 -6.07
CA ASP A 2 -26.55 15.54 -5.84
C ASP A 2 -25.47 16.52 -6.32
N PRO A 3 -25.73 17.38 -7.33
CA PRO A 3 -24.76 18.37 -7.78
C PRO A 3 -24.42 19.41 -6.70
N GLU A 4 -25.24 19.55 -5.64
CA GLU A 4 -24.97 20.43 -4.49
C GLU A 4 -24.14 19.75 -3.39
N ALA A 5 -23.90 18.42 -3.47
CA ALA A 5 -22.93 17.76 -2.61
C ALA A 5 -21.51 18.19 -3.00
N GLN A 6 -21.10 19.32 -2.44
CA GLN A 6 -19.75 19.88 -2.49
C GLN A 6 -18.99 19.43 -1.23
N GLY A 7 -17.72 19.04 -1.37
CA GLY A 7 -16.88 18.71 -0.21
C GLY A 7 -16.09 17.41 -0.33
N LEU A 8 -16.15 16.57 0.70
CA LEU A 8 -15.27 15.41 0.90
C LEU A 8 -16.06 14.10 0.94
N LEU A 9 -15.61 13.12 0.16
CA LEU A 9 -16.10 11.74 0.18
C LEU A 9 -14.98 10.82 0.70
N CYS A 10 -15.23 10.13 1.81
CA CYS A 10 -14.33 9.12 2.36
C CYS A 10 -14.89 7.73 2.10
N LEU A 11 -14.10 6.82 1.53
CA LEU A 11 -14.47 5.42 1.33
C LEU A 11 -13.43 4.48 1.94
N GLU A 12 -13.93 3.46 2.63
CA GLU A 12 -13.13 2.36 3.15
C GLU A 12 -13.25 1.15 2.24
N GLU A 13 -12.10 0.68 1.75
CA GLU A 13 -11.95 -0.52 0.92
C GLU A 13 -13.02 -0.63 -0.19
N PRO A 14 -13.12 0.36 -1.11
CA PRO A 14 -14.14 0.36 -2.16
C PRO A 14 -14.03 -0.84 -3.12
N GLU A 15 -12.91 -1.56 -3.11
CA GLU A 15 -12.69 -2.81 -3.83
C GLU A 15 -13.27 -4.05 -3.14
N ASN A 16 -13.70 -3.97 -1.87
CA ASN A 16 -14.15 -5.12 -1.11
C ASN A 16 -15.40 -5.76 -1.74
N GLY A 17 -15.35 -7.09 -1.96
CA GLY A 17 -16.40 -7.84 -2.66
C GLY A 17 -16.44 -7.64 -4.18
N ILE A 18 -15.49 -6.91 -4.76
CA ILE A 18 -15.41 -6.65 -6.20
C ILE A 18 -14.42 -7.61 -6.86
N HIS A 19 -14.81 -8.18 -7.99
CA HIS A 19 -13.89 -8.99 -8.81
C HIS A 19 -12.67 -8.15 -9.23
N PRO A 20 -11.41 -8.65 -9.10
CA PRO A 20 -10.21 -7.85 -9.35
C PRO A 20 -10.19 -7.10 -10.70
N GLU A 21 -10.70 -7.71 -11.77
CA GLU A 21 -10.81 -7.10 -13.10
C GLU A 21 -11.72 -5.84 -13.16
N ARG A 22 -12.55 -5.63 -12.14
CA ARG A 22 -13.45 -4.46 -12.04
C ARG A 22 -12.86 -3.32 -11.22
N ILE A 23 -11.79 -3.55 -10.47
CA ILE A 23 -11.08 -2.50 -9.71
C ILE A 23 -10.77 -1.26 -10.57
N PRO A 24 -10.19 -1.37 -11.79
CA PRO A 24 -9.89 -0.18 -12.60
C PRO A 24 -11.13 0.67 -12.92
N LYS A 25 -12.29 0.03 -13.08
CA LYS A 25 -13.54 0.74 -13.39
C LYS A 25 -14.04 1.52 -12.18
N ILE A 26 -13.92 0.95 -10.98
CA ILE A 26 -14.29 1.64 -9.74
C ILE A 26 -13.37 2.81 -9.50
N LEU A 27 -12.06 2.63 -9.67
CA LEU A 27 -11.09 3.71 -9.49
C LEU A 27 -11.34 4.86 -10.47
N ARG A 28 -11.69 4.58 -11.73
CA ARG A 28 -12.10 5.63 -12.68
C ARG A 28 -13.34 6.38 -12.19
N LEU A 29 -14.38 5.67 -11.77
CA LEU A 29 -15.59 6.34 -11.25
C LEU A 29 -15.28 7.25 -10.05
N LEU A 30 -14.38 6.83 -9.16
CA LEU A 30 -13.97 7.65 -8.02
C LEU A 30 -13.12 8.85 -8.43
N GLN A 31 -12.26 8.71 -9.44
CA GLN A 31 -11.50 9.81 -10.02
C GLN A 31 -12.41 10.82 -10.72
N ASP A 32 -13.39 10.35 -11.50
CA ASP A 32 -14.39 11.19 -12.19
C ASP A 32 -15.28 11.99 -11.22
N ILE A 33 -15.38 11.56 -9.95
CA ILE A 33 -16.10 12.29 -8.90
C ILE A 33 -15.25 13.41 -8.31
N ALA A 34 -13.93 13.22 -8.25
CA ALA A 34 -12.99 14.19 -7.70
C ALA A 34 -12.83 15.38 -8.66
N THR A 35 -12.46 16.54 -8.10
CA THR A 35 -12.10 17.71 -8.92
C THR A 35 -10.87 17.42 -9.76
N ASP A 36 -10.96 17.73 -11.05
CA ASP A 36 -9.77 17.87 -11.89
C ASP A 36 -9.10 19.21 -11.57
N VAL A 37 -7.84 19.13 -11.09
CA VAL A 37 -7.06 20.30 -10.66
C VAL A 37 -6.46 21.09 -11.84
N GLU A 38 -6.50 20.53 -13.05
CA GLU A 38 -6.05 21.19 -14.28
C GLU A 38 -7.18 21.97 -14.97
N GLU A 39 -8.42 21.83 -14.48
CA GLU A 39 -9.61 22.54 -14.98
C GLU A 39 -10.15 23.56 -13.97
N PRO A 40 -10.84 24.63 -14.43
CA PRO A 40 -11.48 25.58 -13.53
C PRO A 40 -12.61 24.93 -12.71
N VAL A 41 -12.87 25.47 -11.52
CA VAL A 41 -13.97 25.00 -10.67
C VAL A 41 -15.30 25.51 -11.23
N GLU A 42 -16.11 24.58 -11.74
CA GLU A 42 -17.39 24.87 -12.41
C GLU A 42 -18.46 23.83 -12.03
N ARG A 43 -19.65 23.90 -12.66
CA ARG A 43 -20.76 22.97 -12.36
C ARG A 43 -20.41 21.52 -12.69
N ASP A 44 -19.66 21.32 -13.77
CA ASP A 44 -19.26 19.99 -14.25
C ASP A 44 -17.90 19.53 -13.66
N ASN A 45 -17.12 20.46 -13.08
CA ASN A 45 -15.91 20.19 -12.29
C ASN A 45 -16.00 20.89 -10.91
N PRO A 46 -16.93 20.48 -10.04
CA PRO A 46 -17.12 21.13 -8.75
C PRO A 46 -16.02 20.75 -7.77
N LEU A 47 -15.79 21.58 -6.75
CA LEU A 47 -14.83 21.28 -5.69
C LEU A 47 -15.27 20.06 -4.86
N ARG A 48 -14.60 18.93 -5.09
CA ARG A 48 -14.85 17.61 -4.52
C ARG A 48 -13.53 16.88 -4.32
N GLN A 49 -13.36 16.35 -3.11
CA GLN A 49 -12.24 15.50 -2.76
C GLN A 49 -12.73 14.10 -2.48
N VAL A 50 -12.01 13.09 -2.99
CA VAL A 50 -12.25 11.69 -2.68
C VAL A 50 -11.02 11.14 -1.95
N VAL A 51 -11.24 10.57 -0.76
CA VAL A 51 -10.21 9.92 0.06
C VAL A 51 -10.58 8.46 0.21
N VAL A 52 -9.63 7.59 -0.11
CA VAL A 52 -9.79 6.14 -0.02
C VAL A 52 -8.72 5.57 0.88
N ASN A 53 -9.10 4.74 1.86
CA ASN A 53 -8.17 3.81 2.48
C ASN A 53 -8.34 2.41 1.85
N THR A 54 -7.22 1.73 1.64
CA THR A 54 -7.18 0.40 1.04
C THR A 54 -5.97 -0.37 1.58
N HIS A 55 -6.14 -1.68 1.70
CA HIS A 55 -5.04 -2.63 1.95
C HIS A 55 -4.70 -3.46 0.71
N SER A 56 -5.32 -3.18 -0.45
CA SER A 56 -5.21 -3.98 -1.66
C SER A 56 -4.02 -3.56 -2.53
N PRO A 57 -3.03 -4.46 -2.74
CA PRO A 57 -1.96 -4.20 -3.71
C PRO A 57 -2.48 -3.96 -5.13
N ALA A 58 -3.63 -4.55 -5.49
CA ALA A 58 -4.24 -4.35 -6.80
C ALA A 58 -4.79 -2.94 -7.00
N VAL A 59 -5.23 -2.27 -5.93
CA VAL A 59 -5.62 -0.86 -5.98
C VAL A 59 -4.39 0.03 -6.09
N VAL A 60 -3.38 -0.19 -5.24
CA VAL A 60 -2.15 0.62 -5.24
C VAL A 60 -1.42 0.58 -6.59
N GLN A 61 -1.48 -0.54 -7.32
CA GLN A 61 -0.92 -0.66 -8.67
C GLN A 61 -1.64 0.18 -9.74
N GLN A 62 -2.84 0.70 -9.47
CA GLN A 62 -3.70 1.30 -10.49
C GLN A 62 -4.05 2.77 -10.22
N VAL A 63 -3.78 3.29 -9.03
CA VAL A 63 -4.02 4.70 -8.70
C VAL A 63 -2.93 5.59 -9.32
N PRO A 64 -3.22 6.87 -9.60
CA PRO A 64 -2.20 7.86 -9.98
C PRO A 64 -1.09 7.94 -8.92
N GLU A 65 0.16 8.01 -9.35
CA GLU A 65 1.33 7.97 -8.46
C GLU A 65 1.37 9.10 -7.43
N ASP A 66 0.87 10.27 -7.80
CA ASP A 66 0.84 11.48 -6.99
C ASP A 66 -0.37 11.57 -6.04
N SER A 67 -1.31 10.63 -6.18
CA SER A 67 -2.44 10.46 -5.27
C SER A 67 -2.12 9.56 -4.06
N LEU A 68 -1.08 8.71 -4.16
CA LEU A 68 -0.77 7.69 -3.16
C LEU A 68 -0.12 8.27 -1.89
N LEU A 69 -0.65 7.89 -0.74
CA LEU A 69 -0.01 8.03 0.57
C LEU A 69 0.09 6.66 1.24
N VAL A 70 1.28 6.37 1.77
CA VAL A 70 1.57 5.12 2.48
C VAL A 70 1.64 5.41 3.98
N ALA A 71 0.81 4.73 4.76
CA ALA A 71 0.86 4.81 6.21
C ALA A 71 2.01 3.93 6.75
N GLU A 72 2.98 4.56 7.42
CA GLU A 72 4.14 3.91 8.03
C GLU A 72 4.21 4.17 9.53
N LEU A 73 4.52 3.15 10.33
CA LEU A 73 4.90 3.36 11.73
C LEU A 73 6.38 3.79 11.80
N LYS A 74 6.63 5.00 12.31
CA LYS A 74 7.99 5.48 12.61
C LYS A 74 8.19 5.57 14.12
N GLU A 75 9.35 5.13 14.57
CA GLU A 75 9.77 5.32 15.97
C GLU A 75 10.32 6.72 16.16
N GLU A 76 9.86 7.38 17.21
CA GLU A 76 10.33 8.70 17.61
C GLU A 76 10.74 8.66 19.08
N LYS A 77 11.76 9.49 19.39
CA LYS A 77 12.32 9.60 20.73
C LYS A 77 11.86 10.92 21.32
N MET A 78 11.18 10.86 22.46
CA MET A 78 10.86 12.05 23.23
C MET A 78 12.11 12.61 23.92
N ASP A 79 12.06 13.89 24.29
CA ASP A 79 13.09 14.55 25.09
C ASP A 79 13.32 13.84 26.44
N SER A 80 12.28 13.18 26.99
CA SER A 80 12.35 12.36 28.20
C SER A 80 13.14 11.05 28.02
N GLY A 81 13.55 10.71 26.80
CA GLY A 81 14.21 9.45 26.45
C GLY A 81 13.25 8.29 26.14
N GLN A 82 11.94 8.48 26.35
CA GLN A 82 10.93 7.47 26.01
C GLN A 82 10.80 7.35 24.48
N ARG A 83 10.72 6.10 23.99
CA ARG A 83 10.46 5.80 22.58
C ARG A 83 8.98 5.50 22.39
N PHE A 84 8.38 6.04 21.35
CA PHE A 84 7.02 5.73 20.94
C PHE A 84 6.95 5.55 19.43
N LYS A 85 5.89 4.88 18.97
CA LYS A 85 5.61 4.71 17.54
C LYS A 85 4.49 5.67 17.15
N ARG A 86 4.67 6.39 16.04
CA ARG A 86 3.62 7.20 15.43
C ARG A 86 3.36 6.76 14.00
N VAL A 87 2.11 6.92 13.55
CA VAL A 87 1.80 6.77 12.14
C VAL A 87 2.27 8.02 11.39
N CYS A 88 2.88 7.80 10.23
CA CYS A 88 3.33 8.81 9.31
C CYS A 88 2.75 8.49 7.94
N PHE A 89 2.33 9.50 7.19
CA PHE A 89 1.92 9.33 5.80
C PHE A 89 3.07 9.78 4.91
N SER A 90 3.65 8.84 4.18
CA SER A 90 4.73 9.09 3.23
C SER A 90 4.18 9.08 1.80
N CYS A 91 4.68 9.97 0.94
CA CYS A 91 4.31 10.02 -0.48
C CYS A 91 5.33 9.27 -1.36
N LEU A 92 5.08 9.18 -2.66
CA LEU A 92 6.11 8.76 -3.62
C LEU A 92 7.07 9.91 -3.92
N SER A 93 8.35 9.58 -4.14
CA SER A 93 9.34 10.56 -4.60
C SER A 93 8.93 11.17 -5.94
N ASP A 94 9.50 12.33 -6.27
CA ASP A 94 9.27 13.05 -7.53
C ASP A 94 7.84 13.54 -7.84
N THR A 95 6.87 13.27 -6.94
CA THR A 95 5.50 13.80 -7.01
C THR A 95 5.38 15.26 -6.53
N TRP A 96 4.25 15.90 -6.79
CA TRP A 96 3.97 17.24 -6.26
C TRP A 96 3.97 17.28 -4.73
N ARG A 97 3.52 16.20 -4.06
CA ARG A 97 3.51 16.07 -2.59
C ARG A 97 4.91 16.08 -2.00
N HIS A 98 5.87 15.45 -2.69
CA HIS A 98 7.26 15.45 -2.27
C HIS A 98 7.93 16.82 -2.44
N LYS A 99 7.50 17.59 -3.45
CA LYS A 99 8.00 18.95 -3.73
C LYS A 99 7.32 20.03 -2.87
N ALA A 100 6.27 19.66 -2.14
CA ALA A 100 5.49 20.58 -1.32
C ALA A 100 6.32 21.10 -0.13
N PRO A 101 6.12 22.38 0.28
CA PRO A 101 6.94 23.03 1.30
C PRO A 101 6.86 22.38 2.69
N GLU A 102 5.84 21.56 2.95
CA GLU A 102 5.62 20.83 4.19
C GLU A 102 6.65 19.71 4.42
N GLY A 103 7.46 19.36 3.41
CA GLY A 103 8.55 18.39 3.55
C GLY A 103 8.07 16.97 3.87
N ILE A 104 7.04 16.50 3.16
CA ILE A 104 6.47 15.17 3.34
C ILE A 104 7.53 14.10 3.02
N SER A 105 7.69 13.12 3.92
CA SER A 105 8.62 12.01 3.71
C SER A 105 8.24 11.17 2.48
N SER A 106 9.23 10.62 1.78
CA SER A 106 9.01 9.63 0.72
C SER A 106 9.11 8.20 1.24
N VAL A 107 8.26 7.29 0.75
CA VAL A 107 8.41 5.84 0.98
C VAL A 107 9.60 5.29 0.18
N SER A 108 10.31 4.30 0.72
CA SER A 108 11.41 3.67 -0.02
C SER A 108 10.89 2.68 -1.06
N MET A 109 11.60 2.57 -2.20
CA MET A 109 11.24 1.64 -3.27
C MET A 109 11.15 0.19 -2.78
N GLY A 110 12.08 -0.24 -1.91
CA GLY A 110 12.05 -1.59 -1.33
C GLY A 110 10.79 -1.89 -0.51
N LYS A 111 10.31 -0.92 0.29
CA LYS A 111 9.07 -1.06 1.05
C LYS A 111 7.84 -1.11 0.14
N LEU A 112 7.81 -0.24 -0.88
CA LEU A 112 6.73 -0.22 -1.85
C LEU A 112 6.66 -1.55 -2.61
N LEU A 113 7.78 -2.07 -3.11
CA LEU A 113 7.84 -3.36 -3.80
C LEU A 113 7.40 -4.53 -2.90
N ALA A 114 7.85 -4.54 -1.64
CA ALA A 114 7.42 -5.56 -0.68
C ALA A 114 5.90 -5.53 -0.43
N TYR A 115 5.29 -4.34 -0.46
CA TYR A 115 3.83 -4.18 -0.36
C TYR A 115 3.11 -4.68 -1.63
N LEU A 116 3.62 -4.32 -2.81
CA LEU A 116 2.99 -4.66 -4.09
C LEU A 116 3.08 -6.15 -4.42
N ASN A 117 4.12 -6.83 -3.95
CA ASN A 117 4.34 -8.25 -4.15
C ASN A 117 4.60 -8.95 -2.80
N PRO A 118 3.54 -9.26 -2.03
CA PRO A 118 3.66 -9.76 -0.65
C PRO A 118 4.14 -11.22 -0.55
N VAL A 119 4.86 -11.73 -1.54
CA VAL A 119 5.45 -13.07 -1.49
C VAL A 119 6.64 -13.03 -0.51
N LEU A 120 6.34 -13.29 0.76
CA LEU A 120 7.35 -13.47 1.81
C LEU A 120 8.20 -14.70 1.48
N THR A 121 9.44 -14.48 1.04
CA THR A 121 10.49 -15.50 1.09
C THR A 121 10.91 -15.69 2.56
N GLU A 122 11.24 -16.92 2.98
CA GLU A 122 11.53 -17.28 4.38
C GLU A 122 12.64 -16.39 5.02
N GLU A 123 13.45 -15.69 4.22
CA GLU A 123 14.45 -14.72 4.67
C GLU A 123 13.84 -13.50 5.39
N SER A 124 12.63 -13.09 5.02
CA SER A 124 11.95 -11.91 5.56
C SER A 124 11.37 -12.07 6.98
N GLU A 125 11.33 -13.29 7.52
CA GLU A 125 10.93 -13.55 8.93
C GLU A 125 12.02 -13.16 9.94
N THR A 126 13.26 -12.93 9.49
CA THR A 126 14.39 -12.72 10.42
C THR A 126 14.46 -11.33 11.05
N ASP A 127 13.75 -10.32 10.49
CA ASP A 127 13.88 -8.92 10.92
C ASP A 127 12.74 -8.40 11.82
N SER A 128 11.61 -9.09 11.94
CA SER A 128 10.45 -8.58 12.71
C SER A 128 10.11 -9.33 13.99
N ASN A 129 10.62 -10.55 14.22
CA ASN A 129 10.10 -11.40 15.30
C ASN A 129 11.14 -12.11 16.18
N ARG A 130 12.37 -11.59 16.29
CA ARG A 130 13.43 -12.22 17.10
C ARG A 130 13.28 -12.13 18.62
N ASN A 131 12.13 -11.71 19.15
CA ASN A 131 12.01 -11.51 20.60
C ASN A 131 10.62 -11.83 21.16
N TRP A 132 10.18 -13.10 21.11
CA TRP A 132 9.20 -13.57 22.11
C TRP A 132 9.17 -15.07 22.46
N GLU A 133 9.63 -16.02 21.64
CA GLU A 133 9.39 -17.46 21.98
C GLU A 133 10.65 -18.32 21.97
N ALA A 134 11.62 -17.97 22.81
CA ALA A 134 12.65 -18.89 23.25
C ALA A 134 12.21 -19.61 24.54
N SER A 135 11.12 -20.38 24.49
CA SER A 135 10.77 -21.37 25.51
C SER A 135 9.56 -22.18 25.07
N GLN A 136 9.72 -23.50 24.98
CA GLN A 136 8.67 -24.52 24.80
C GLN A 136 8.22 -24.80 23.36
N SER A 137 8.86 -25.78 22.71
CA SER A 137 8.26 -27.12 22.67
C SER A 137 9.04 -28.05 21.73
N SER A 138 9.40 -29.21 22.27
CA SER A 138 9.73 -30.38 21.48
C SER A 138 8.46 -30.83 20.75
N GLN A 139 8.28 -30.44 19.49
CA GLN A 139 7.19 -30.92 18.66
C GLN A 139 7.72 -31.61 17.40
N ARG A 140 7.22 -32.84 17.20
CA ARG A 140 7.43 -33.73 16.06
C ARG A 140 7.49 -32.96 14.74
N THR A 141 8.56 -33.17 13.97
CA THR A 141 8.73 -32.70 12.60
C THR A 141 7.70 -33.35 11.68
N GLN A 142 6.50 -32.76 11.60
CA GLN A 142 5.60 -32.99 10.48
C GLN A 142 6.30 -32.49 9.19
N PRO A 143 6.26 -33.23 8.07
CA PRO A 143 6.81 -32.74 6.82
C PRO A 143 6.09 -31.45 6.42
N LYS A 144 6.84 -30.36 6.22
CA LYS A 144 6.29 -29.08 5.72
C LYS A 144 5.55 -29.36 4.41
N LYS A 145 4.25 -29.06 4.36
CA LYS A 145 3.47 -29.15 3.11
C LYS A 145 4.03 -28.11 2.12
N ARG A 146 4.34 -28.54 0.88
CA ARG A 146 4.88 -27.69 -0.19
C ARG A 146 3.86 -26.59 -0.53
N ARG A 147 4.27 -25.31 -0.51
CA ARG A 147 3.40 -24.19 -0.90
C ARG A 147 3.33 -24.10 -2.42
N VAL A 148 2.34 -23.36 -2.94
CA VAL A 148 2.19 -23.12 -4.39
C VAL A 148 3.39 -22.35 -4.94
N VAL A 149 3.92 -21.38 -4.18
CA VAL A 149 5.14 -20.64 -4.55
C VAL A 149 6.39 -21.53 -4.63
N ASP A 150 6.40 -22.67 -3.95
CA ASP A 150 7.52 -23.60 -3.94
C ASP A 150 7.45 -24.59 -5.13
N ARG A 151 6.46 -24.47 -6.02
CA ARG A 151 6.30 -25.33 -7.20
C ARG A 151 7.24 -24.90 -8.32
N GLU A 152 8.10 -25.82 -8.76
CA GLU A 152 9.08 -25.59 -9.84
C GLU A 152 8.42 -25.12 -11.15
N ASP A 153 7.20 -25.59 -11.45
CA ASP A 153 6.49 -25.20 -12.68
C ASP A 153 5.84 -23.80 -12.59
N ILE A 154 5.67 -23.27 -11.38
CA ILE A 154 5.05 -21.95 -11.14
C ILE A 154 6.11 -20.88 -10.87
N GLN A 155 7.23 -21.22 -10.24
CA GLN A 155 8.32 -20.28 -9.92
C GLN A 155 8.76 -19.38 -11.10
N PRO A 156 8.92 -19.88 -12.34
CA PRO A 156 9.27 -19.03 -13.48
C PRO A 156 8.21 -17.99 -13.86
N LEU A 157 6.96 -18.22 -13.44
CA LEU A 157 5.79 -17.40 -13.75
C LEU A 157 5.51 -16.34 -12.66
N ILE A 158 6.14 -16.43 -11.48
CA ILE A 158 5.92 -15.50 -10.37
C ILE A 158 6.76 -14.22 -10.60
N PRO A 159 6.13 -13.04 -10.69
CA PRO A 159 6.85 -11.78 -10.79
C PRO A 159 7.79 -11.59 -9.58
N GLY A 160 9.05 -11.22 -9.83
CA GLY A 160 10.04 -10.98 -8.77
C GLY A 160 10.66 -12.23 -8.15
N PHE A 161 10.35 -13.44 -8.63
CA PHE A 161 11.06 -14.64 -8.19
C PHE A 161 12.53 -14.59 -8.66
N PRO A 162 13.53 -14.91 -7.80
CA PRO A 162 14.93 -14.93 -8.20
C PRO A 162 15.09 -15.88 -9.39
N ARG A 163 15.40 -15.32 -10.57
CA ARG A 163 15.81 -16.13 -11.72
C ARG A 163 17.28 -16.43 -11.49
N GLU A 164 17.59 -17.70 -11.23
CA GLU A 164 18.98 -18.14 -11.23
C GLU A 164 19.60 -17.75 -12.58
N TRP A 165 20.64 -16.91 -12.52
CA TRP A 165 21.38 -16.49 -13.70
C TRP A 165 22.13 -17.73 -14.22
N VAL A 166 21.80 -18.18 -15.43
CA VAL A 166 22.60 -19.15 -16.19
C VAL A 166 23.78 -18.44 -16.83
#